data_AF-A0A3N4JR99-F1
#
_entry.id   AF-A0A3N4JR99-F1
#
_cell.length_a   1.000
_cell.length_b   1.000
_cell.length_c   1.000
_cell.angle_alpha   90.00
_cell.angle_beta   90.00
_cell.angle_gamma   90.00
#
_symmetry.space_group_name_H-M   'P 1'
#
loop_
_entity.id
_entity.type
_entity.pdbx_description
1 polymer ?
#
loop_
_entity_poly.entity_id
_entity_poly.type
_entity_poly.pdbx_seq_one_letter_code
_entity_poly.pdbx_strand_id
1 'polypeptide(L)'
;TPHHAVISGNTTLLKTLLAKGANANLKDSLHGWTSLHQAVHLENYPAIETLLQNTPLTFNSRSAFGETTLHIAATLRSSRMCQYLLSHNADPTVQDFSGSTPLALSVSWNNLPTIKLLLNH
;
A
#
# COMPACT_ATOMS: atom_id res chain seq x y z
N THR A 1 13.42 -5.95 11.09
CA THR A 1 13.29 -4.84 10.12
C THR A 1 11.88 -4.28 10.20
N PRO A 2 11.60 -3.06 9.69
CA PRO A 2 10.24 -2.52 9.61
C PRO A 2 9.23 -3.50 8.98
N HIS A 3 9.60 -4.22 7.91
CA HIS A 3 8.74 -5.26 7.31
C HIS A 3 8.29 -6.33 8.32
N HIS A 4 9.23 -6.94 9.06
CA HIS A 4 8.89 -7.99 10.04
C HIS A 4 8.02 -7.47 11.18
N ALA A 5 8.20 -6.21 11.61
CA ALA A 5 7.36 -5.59 12.62
C ALA A 5 5.92 -5.38 12.11
N VAL A 6 5.77 -4.98 10.84
CA VAL A 6 4.46 -4.88 10.18
C VAL A 6 3.79 -6.25 10.05
N ILE A 7 4.51 -7.28 9.57
CA ILE A 7 4.00 -8.64 9.38
C ILE A 7 3.51 -9.25 10.70
N SER A 8 4.26 -9.04 11.78
CA SER A 8 3.88 -9.51 13.12
C SER A 8 2.80 -8.67 13.80
N GLY A 9 2.33 -7.58 13.18
CA GLY A 9 1.37 -6.66 13.76
C GLY A 9 1.89 -5.86 14.96
N ASN A 10 3.20 -5.90 15.23
CA ASN A 10 3.79 -5.27 16.41
C ASN A 10 4.14 -3.81 16.14
N THR A 11 3.14 -2.94 16.28
CA THR A 11 3.27 -1.49 16.07
C THR A 11 4.24 -0.81 17.06
N THR A 12 4.36 -1.32 18.29
CA THR A 12 5.34 -0.83 19.28
C THR A 12 6.77 -1.09 18.81
N LEU A 13 7.05 -2.31 18.33
CA LEU A 13 8.35 -2.64 17.75
C LEU A 13 8.62 -1.81 16.50
N LEU A 14 7.61 -1.66 15.62
CA LEU A 14 7.71 -0.84 14.42
C LEU A 14 8.12 0.60 14.77
N LYS A 15 7.38 1.25 15.67
CA LYS A 15 7.68 2.60 16.16
C LYS A 15 9.09 2.71 16.73
N THR A 16 9.51 1.72 17.53
CA THR A 16 10.85 1.68 18.12
C THR A 16 11.95 1.58 17.06
N LEU A 17 11.75 0.77 16.03
CA LEU A 17 12.69 0.63 14.92
C LEU A 17 12.81 1.93 14.12
N LEU A 18 11.69 2.56 13.78
CA LEU A 18 11.67 3.82 13.03
C LEU A 18 12.33 4.95 13.82
N ALA A 19 12.07 5.05 15.13
CA ALA A 19 12.72 6.03 16.01
C ALA A 19 14.25 5.83 16.11
N LYS A 20 14.74 4.60 15.88
CA LYS A 20 16.18 4.29 15.80
C LYS A 20 16.78 4.48 14.41
N GLY A 21 16.04 5.08 13.47
CA GLY A 21 16.50 5.38 12.12
C GLY A 21 16.36 4.22 11.13
N ALA A 22 15.56 3.19 11.43
CA ALA A 22 15.30 2.13 10.46
C ALA A 22 14.56 2.70 9.23
N ASN A 23 15.05 2.38 8.03
CA ASN A 23 14.47 2.88 6.78
C ASN A 23 13.29 2.00 6.31
N ALA A 24 12.06 2.50 6.43
CA ALA A 24 10.84 1.82 5.94
C ALA A 24 10.62 1.87 4.42
N ASN A 25 11.40 2.69 3.69
CA ASN A 25 11.38 2.73 2.22
C ASN A 25 12.20 1.63 1.56
N LEU A 26 12.94 0.84 2.34
CA LEU A 26 13.64 -0.33 1.79
C LEU A 26 12.63 -1.29 1.19
N LYS A 27 12.97 -1.82 0.02
CA LYS A 27 12.19 -2.84 -0.67
C LYS A 27 12.67 -4.22 -0.24
N ASP A 28 11.75 -5.14 -0.02
CA ASP A 28 12.10 -6.54 0.14
C ASP A 28 12.62 -7.14 -1.18
N SER A 29 13.28 -8.30 -1.07
CA SER A 29 13.85 -8.98 -2.23
C SER A 29 12.86 -9.88 -2.96
N LEU A 30 11.68 -10.15 -2.38
CA LEU A 30 10.71 -11.09 -2.95
C LEU A 30 9.77 -10.39 -3.93
N HIS A 31 9.21 -9.25 -3.52
CA HIS A 31 8.19 -8.53 -4.28
C HIS A 31 8.58 -7.09 -4.59
N GLY A 32 9.73 -6.63 -4.07
CA GLY A 32 10.10 -5.23 -4.14
C GLY A 32 9.19 -4.36 -3.27
N TRP A 33 8.58 -4.92 -2.23
CA TRP A 33 7.62 -4.22 -1.39
C TRP A 33 8.30 -3.39 -0.31
N THR A 34 7.83 -2.16 -0.11
CA THR A 34 8.17 -1.38 1.08
C THR A 34 7.34 -1.84 2.28
N SER A 35 7.66 -1.36 3.48
CA SER A 35 6.83 -1.65 4.65
C SER A 35 5.39 -1.14 4.52
N LEU A 36 5.17 -0.11 3.71
CA LEU A 36 3.83 0.40 3.42
C LEU A 36 3.01 -0.55 2.51
N HIS A 37 3.64 -1.15 1.50
CA HIS A 37 2.99 -2.19 0.69
C HIS A 37 2.53 -3.35 1.57
N GLN A 38 3.40 -3.80 2.48
CA GLN A 38 3.08 -4.87 3.42
C GLN A 38 1.91 -4.49 4.35
N ALA A 39 1.91 -3.27 4.88
CA ALA A 39 0.87 -2.80 5.78
C ALA A 39 -0.49 -2.70 5.08
N VAL A 40 -0.50 -2.22 3.83
CA VAL A 40 -1.70 -2.16 2.99
C VAL A 40 -2.19 -3.55 2.61
N HIS A 41 -1.28 -4.46 2.23
CA HIS A 41 -1.63 -5.84 1.91
C HIS A 41 -2.29 -6.57 3.09
N LEU A 42 -1.84 -6.27 4.32
CA LEU A 42 -2.39 -6.84 5.55
C LEU A 42 -3.59 -6.06 6.10
N GLU A 43 -4.07 -5.04 5.40
CA GLU A 43 -5.09 -4.09 5.86
C GLU A 43 -4.84 -3.51 7.26
N ASN A 44 -3.58 -3.35 7.64
CA ASN A 44 -3.16 -2.94 8.97
C ASN A 44 -3.05 -1.40 9.07
N TYR A 45 -4.20 -0.74 9.21
CA TYR A 45 -4.28 0.72 9.37
C TYR A 45 -3.37 1.26 10.50
N PRO A 46 -3.31 0.67 11.72
CA PRO A 46 -2.38 1.13 12.75
C PRO A 46 -0.91 1.14 12.33
N ALA A 47 -0.47 0.14 11.55
CA ALA A 47 0.88 0.11 11.00
C ALA A 47 1.07 1.18 9.91
N ILE A 48 0.07 1.41 9.04
CA ILE A 48 0.10 2.49 8.03
C ILE A 48 0.26 3.85 8.73
N GLU A 49 -0.56 4.14 9.74
CA GLU A 49 -0.48 5.39 10.51
C GLU A 49 0.89 5.56 11.19
N THR A 50 1.40 4.49 11.81
CA THR A 50 2.73 4.51 12.45
C THR A 50 3.83 4.81 11.42
N LEU A 51 3.75 4.23 10.23
CA LEU A 51 4.70 4.46 9.14
C LEU A 51 4.65 5.91 8.64
N LEU A 52 3.45 6.45 8.37
CA LEU A 52 3.27 7.84 7.90
C LEU A 52 3.78 8.88 8.90
N GLN A 53 3.58 8.64 10.20
CA GLN A 53 3.99 9.57 11.25
C GLN A 53 5.52 9.62 11.46
N ASN A 54 6.23 8.56 11.10
CA ASN A 54 7.66 8.41 11.44
C ASN A 54 8.57 8.34 10.21
N THR A 55 8.03 8.37 8.99
CA THR A 55 8.83 8.28 7.76
C THR A 55 8.15 9.06 6.63
N PRO A 56 8.91 9.86 5.84
CA PRO A 56 8.38 10.42 4.61
C PRO A 56 8.15 9.28 3.62
N LEU A 57 6.88 8.97 3.37
CA LEU A 57 6.43 7.90 2.49
C LEU A 57 5.49 8.44 1.42
N THR A 58 5.39 7.71 0.32
CA THR A 58 4.40 7.93 -0.72
C THR A 58 3.67 6.63 -1.03
N PHE A 59 2.37 6.73 -1.27
CA PHE A 59 1.53 5.63 -1.73
C PHE A 59 1.80 5.25 -3.20
N ASN A 60 2.58 6.05 -3.92
CA ASN A 60 2.90 5.83 -5.34
C ASN A 60 4.23 5.10 -5.55
N SER A 61 4.91 4.68 -4.47
CA SER A 61 6.08 3.81 -4.60
C SER A 61 5.68 2.51 -5.30
N ARG A 62 6.53 2.05 -6.23
CA ARG A 62 6.23 0.90 -7.09
C ARG A 62 6.96 -0.36 -6.61
N SER A 63 6.27 -1.49 -6.58
CA SER A 63 6.82 -2.82 -6.35
C SER A 63 7.78 -3.26 -7.46
N ALA A 64 8.35 -4.47 -7.36
CA ALA A 64 9.10 -5.09 -8.45
C ALA A 64 8.24 -5.43 -9.68
N PHE A 65 6.91 -5.39 -9.55
CA PHE A 65 5.94 -5.58 -10.64
C PHE A 65 5.35 -4.26 -11.14
N GLY A 66 5.85 -3.12 -10.60
CA GLY A 66 5.33 -1.80 -10.93
C GLY A 66 4.06 -1.41 -10.18
N GLU A 67 3.58 -2.25 -9.27
CA GLU A 67 2.35 -2.03 -8.52
C GLU A 67 2.54 -0.99 -7.42
N THR A 68 1.57 -0.11 -7.24
CA THR A 68 1.47 0.78 -6.08
C THR A 68 0.65 0.13 -4.97
N THR A 69 0.57 0.75 -3.80
CA THR A 69 -0.34 0.30 -2.74
C THR A 69 -1.80 0.29 -3.18
N LEU A 70 -2.19 1.15 -4.12
CA LEU A 70 -3.55 1.20 -4.65
C LEU A 70 -3.86 0.00 -5.58
N HIS A 71 -2.86 -0.50 -6.32
CA HIS A 71 -3.00 -1.76 -7.07
C HIS A 71 -3.25 -2.93 -6.10
N ILE A 72 -2.46 -3.01 -5.02
CA ILE A 72 -2.63 -4.05 -3.99
C ILE A 72 -4.04 -3.99 -3.40
N ALA A 73 -4.51 -2.80 -2.99
CA ALA A 73 -5.85 -2.64 -2.44
C ALA A 73 -6.97 -3.03 -3.43
N ALA A 74 -6.80 -2.71 -4.71
CA ALA A 74 -7.73 -3.10 -5.76
C ALA A 74 -7.78 -4.64 -5.95
N THR A 75 -6.63 -5.31 -5.97
CA THR A 75 -6.50 -6.77 -6.06
C THR A 75 -7.09 -7.48 -4.85
N LEU A 76 -6.93 -6.91 -3.65
CA LEU A 76 -7.57 -7.39 -2.42
C LEU A 76 -9.08 -7.16 -2.40
N ARG A 77 -9.60 -6.45 -3.40
CA ARG A 77 -10.99 -6.05 -3.53
C ARG A 77 -11.50 -5.17 -2.39
N SER A 78 -10.60 -4.49 -1.68
CA SER A 78 -10.95 -3.65 -0.53
C SER A 78 -11.25 -2.21 -0.95
N SER A 79 -12.53 -1.90 -1.13
CA SER A 79 -12.97 -0.53 -1.43
C SER A 79 -12.65 0.44 -0.30
N ARG A 80 -12.68 -0.04 0.96
CA ARG A 80 -12.31 0.76 2.14
C ARG A 80 -10.84 1.17 2.11
N MET A 81 -9.94 0.22 1.81
CA MET A 81 -8.52 0.55 1.69
C MET A 81 -8.28 1.46 0.49
N CYS A 82 -8.93 1.21 -0.65
CA CYS A 82 -8.84 2.11 -1.79
C CYS A 82 -9.27 3.54 -1.43
N GLN A 83 -10.40 3.71 -0.72
CA GLN A 83 -10.86 5.02 -0.26
C GLN A 83 -9.83 5.72 0.63
N TYR A 84 -9.26 4.98 1.58
CA TYR A 84 -8.25 5.49 2.51
C TYR A 84 -6.98 5.92 1.77
N LEU A 85 -6.53 5.14 0.80
CA LEU A 85 -5.34 5.48 0.00
C LEU A 85 -5.58 6.73 -0.86
N LEU A 86 -6.75 6.84 -1.50
CA LEU A 86 -7.11 8.01 -2.30
C LEU A 86 -7.26 9.27 -1.46
N SER A 87 -7.78 9.17 -0.23
CA SER A 87 -7.83 10.31 0.69
C SER A 87 -6.44 10.81 1.11
N HIS A 88 -5.40 10.01 0.89
CA HIS A 88 -3.99 10.36 1.08
C HIS A 88 -3.25 10.58 -0.26
N ASN A 89 -3.97 11.00 -1.29
CA ASN A 89 -3.41 11.38 -2.60
C ASN A 89 -2.64 10.26 -3.31
N ALA A 90 -3.02 9.00 -3.10
CA ALA A 90 -2.57 7.91 -3.98
C ALA A 90 -3.07 8.17 -5.41
N ASP A 91 -2.21 7.95 -6.40
CA ASP A 91 -2.51 8.20 -7.81
C ASP A 91 -3.18 6.96 -8.44
N PRO A 92 -4.48 7.04 -8.84
CA PRO A 92 -5.20 5.93 -9.45
C PRO A 92 -4.85 5.71 -10.94
N THR A 93 -4.02 6.56 -11.53
CA THR A 93 -3.67 6.49 -12.96
C THR A 93 -2.38 5.72 -13.23
N VAL A 94 -1.60 5.40 -12.18
CA VAL A 94 -0.37 4.64 -12.31
C VAL A 94 -0.66 3.28 -12.92
N GLN A 95 0.13 2.90 -13.92
CA GLN A 95 0.09 1.57 -14.53
C GLN A 95 1.19 0.68 -13.95
N ASP A 96 0.87 -0.55 -13.59
CA ASP A 96 1.87 -1.58 -13.32
C ASP A 96 2.66 -1.98 -14.59
N PHE A 97 3.58 -2.93 -14.50
CA PHE A 97 4.37 -3.35 -15.68
C PHE A 97 3.58 -4.15 -16.73
N SER A 98 2.37 -4.58 -16.41
CA SER A 98 1.44 -5.15 -17.40
C SER A 98 0.60 -4.08 -18.11
N GLY A 99 0.73 -2.82 -17.72
CA GLY A 99 -0.09 -1.72 -18.23
C GLY A 99 -1.44 -1.58 -17.50
N SER A 100 -1.67 -2.35 -16.44
CA SER A 100 -2.93 -2.32 -15.69
C SER A 100 -2.92 -1.19 -14.68
N THR A 101 -4.01 -0.43 -14.60
CA THR A 101 -4.27 0.52 -13.51
C THR A 101 -5.05 -0.16 -12.37
N PRO A 102 -5.13 0.43 -11.16
CA PRO A 102 -6.00 -0.07 -10.10
C PRO A 102 -7.47 -0.22 -10.54
N LEU A 103 -7.96 0.65 -11.43
CA LEU A 103 -9.30 0.55 -12.01
C LEU A 103 -9.42 -0.68 -12.91
N ALA A 104 -8.44 -0.93 -13.79
CA ALA A 104 -8.44 -2.09 -14.66
C ALA A 104 -8.45 -3.40 -13.86
N LEU A 105 -7.64 -3.48 -12.79
CA LEU A 105 -7.66 -4.62 -11.86
C LEU A 105 -9.02 -4.77 -11.16
N SER A 106 -9.62 -3.66 -10.73
CA SER A 106 -10.95 -3.71 -10.10
C SER A 106 -12.03 -4.26 -11.04
N VAL A 107 -11.93 -3.96 -12.34
CA VAL A 107 -12.80 -4.51 -13.39
C VAL A 107 -12.54 -6.01 -13.59
N SER A 108 -11.29 -6.46 -13.68
CA SER A 108 -10.97 -7.88 -13.87
C SER A 108 -11.46 -8.76 -12.71
N TRP A 109 -11.47 -8.21 -11.49
CA TRP A 109 -11.97 -8.89 -10.29
C TRP A 109 -13.47 -8.67 -10.01
N ASN A 110 -14.20 -8.04 -10.94
CA ASN A 110 -15.63 -7.69 -10.82
C ASN A 110 -15.96 -7.00 -9.47
N ASN A 111 -15.11 -6.06 -9.05
CA ASN A 111 -15.25 -5.35 -7.79
C ASN A 111 -16.02 -4.03 -7.94
N LEU A 112 -17.34 -4.13 -8.11
CA LEU A 112 -18.22 -2.98 -8.35
C LEU A 112 -18.04 -1.82 -7.34
N PRO A 113 -17.94 -2.04 -6.01
CA PRO A 113 -17.67 -0.94 -5.08
C PRO A 113 -16.41 -0.14 -5.40
N THR A 114 -15.29 -0.82 -5.69
CA THR A 114 -14.02 -0.15 -6.00
C THR A 114 -14.03 0.48 -7.39
N ILE A 115 -14.68 -0.15 -8.38
CA ILE A 115 -14.88 0.45 -9.71
C ILE A 115 -15.62 1.79 -9.58
N LYS A 116 -16.76 1.80 -8.86
CA LYS A 116 -17.53 3.03 -8.65
C LYS A 116 -16.71 4.11 -7.94
N LEU A 117 -15.94 3.71 -6.93
CA LEU A 117 -15.09 4.60 -6.16
C LEU A 117 -13.99 5.21 -7.03
N LEU A 118 -13.30 4.41 -7.85
CA LEU A 118 -12.21 4.87 -8.71
C LEU A 118 -12.69 5.68 -9.93
N LEU A 119 -13.93 5.48 -10.39
CA LEU A 119 -14.53 6.30 -11.47
C LEU A 119 -14.97 7.69 -10.98
N ASN A 120 -15.15 7.87 -9.68
CA ASN A 120 -15.61 9.12 -9.07
C ASN A 120 -14.46 9.97 -8.50
N HIS A 121 -13.21 9.52 -8.64
CA HIS A 121 -12.01 10.13 -8.07
C HIS A 121 -11.10 10.69 -9.16
#